data_AF-A0A7W1JG46-F1
#
_entry.id   AF-A0A7W1JG46-F1
#
_cell.length_a   1.000
_cell.length_b   1.000
_cell.length_c   1.000
_cell.angle_alpha   90.00
_cell.angle_beta   90.00
_cell.angle_gamma   90.00
#
_symmetry.space_group_name_H-M   'P 1'
#
loop_
_entity.id
_entity.type
_entity.pdbx_description
1 polymer ?
#
loop_
_entity_poly.entity_id
_entity_poly.type
_entity_poly.pdbx_seq_one_letter_code
_entity_poly.pdbx_strand_id
1 'polypeptide(L)' 'LIEASQAQGVSTELIAPMQDLMKRGVAAGNGGADLSSLIELIRKPPALPPSQ' A
#
# COMPACT_ATOMS: atom_id res chain seq x y z
N LEU A 1 3.78 -10.97 11.34
CA LEU A 1 3.36 -11.77 10.16
C LEU A 1 4.50 -11.91 9.16
N ILE A 2 4.97 -10.82 8.52
CA ILE A 2 6.05 -10.89 7.50
C ILE A 2 7.32 -11.60 8.00
N GLU A 3 7.89 -11.16 9.12
CA GLU A 3 9.09 -11.78 9.69
C GLU A 3 8.89 -13.28 9.98
N ALA A 4 7.73 -13.64 10.55
CA ALA A 4 7.39 -15.03 10.83
C ALA A 4 7.20 -15.87 9.55
N SER A 5 6.66 -15.30 8.48
CA SER A 5 6.54 -15.98 7.17
C SER A 5 7.90 -16.20 6.52
N GLN A 6 8.77 -15.17 6.55
CA GLN A 6 10.14 -15.26 6.03
C GLN A 6 10.97 -16.31 6.79
N ALA A 7 10.85 -16.37 8.11
CA ALA A 7 11.51 -17.37 8.95
C ALA A 7 11.09 -18.82 8.61
N GLN A 8 9.90 -19.00 8.03
CA GLN A 8 9.38 -20.30 7.57
C GLN A 8 9.64 -20.56 6.08
N GLY A 9 10.42 -19.70 5.40
CA GLY A 9 10.68 -19.82 3.97
C GLY A 9 9.47 -19.52 3.08
N VAL A 10 8.41 -18.93 3.64
CA VAL A 10 7.22 -18.54 2.89
C VAL A 10 7.45 -17.18 2.24
N SER A 11 7.25 -17.09 0.93
CA SER A 11 7.38 -15.84 0.19
C SER A 11 6.40 -14.78 0.70
N THR A 12 6.90 -13.57 0.92
CA THR A 12 6.10 -12.41 1.35
C THR A 12 5.94 -11.36 0.27
N GLU A 13 6.25 -11.68 -0.99
CA GLU A 13 6.33 -10.75 -2.12
C GLU A 13 5.05 -9.91 -2.31
N LEU A 14 3.87 -10.51 -2.11
CA LEU A 14 2.59 -9.80 -2.28
C LEU A 14 2.16 -9.04 -1.03
N ILE A 15 2.52 -9.53 0.15
CA ILE A 15 2.08 -8.97 1.44
C ILE A 15 2.97 -7.82 1.89
N ALA A 16 4.27 -7.84 1.57
CA ALA A 16 5.19 -6.76 1.92
C ALA A 16 4.76 -5.40 1.33
N PRO A 17 4.42 -5.29 0.03
CA PRO A 17 3.88 -4.05 -0.54
C PRO A 17 2.56 -3.62 0.11
N MET A 18 1.67 -4.56 0.41
CA MET A 18 0.40 -4.23 1.09
C MET A 18 0.63 -3.70 2.51
N GLN A 19 1.56 -4.28 3.27
CA GLN A 19 1.88 -3.80 4.61
C GLN A 19 2.47 -2.40 4.58
N ASP A 20 3.35 -2.13 3.62
CA ASP A 20 3.90 -0.79 3.44
C ASP A 20 2.81 0.22 3.09
N LEU A 21 1.86 -0.16 2.23
CA LEU A 21 0.73 0.69 1.88
C LEU A 21 -0.19 1.00 3.07
N MET A 22 -0.46 0.00 3.92
CA MET A 22 -1.21 0.19 5.17
C MET A 22 -0.50 1.17 6.11
N LYS A 23 0.84 1.07 6.25
CA LYS A 23 1.62 2.00 7.07
C LYS A 23 1.52 3.43 6.55
N ARG A 24 1.59 3.64 5.23
CA ARG A 24 1.37 4.95 4.60
C ARG A 24 -0.03 5.50 4.87
N GLY A 25 -1.05 4.64 4.81
CA GLY A 25 -2.44 5.01 5.13
C GLY A 25 -2.59 5.49 6.58
N VAL A 26 -2.01 4.77 7.54
CA VAL A 26 -1.99 5.19 8.96
C VAL A 26 -1.27 6.54 9.11
N ALA A 27 -0.11 6.70 8.49
CA ALA A 27 0.65 7.96 8.54
C ALA A 27 -0.12 9.14 7.90
N ALA A 28 -1.00 8.88 6.93
CA ALA A 28 -1.90 9.85 6.33
C ALA A 28 -3.17 10.13 7.17
N GLY A 29 -3.31 9.51 8.35
CA GLY A 29 -4.46 9.69 9.25
C GLY A 29 -5.62 8.71 9.02
N ASN A 30 -5.46 7.70 8.15
CA ASN A 30 -6.53 6.78 7.76
C ASN A 30 -6.56 5.47 8.57
N GLY A 31 -6.10 5.48 9.84
CA GLY A 31 -5.92 4.25 10.63
C GLY A 31 -7.20 3.46 10.95
N GLY A 32 -8.36 4.08 10.84
CA GLY A 32 -9.68 3.43 11.01
C GLY A 32 -10.46 3.26 9.71
N ALA A 33 -9.86 3.58 8.55
CA ALA A 33 -10.53 3.47 7.27
C ALA A 33 -10.50 2.03 6.73
N ASP A 34 -11.44 1.71 5.84
CA ASP A 34 -11.48 0.43 5.15
C ASP A 34 -10.24 0.21 4.26
N LEU A 35 -9.92 -1.06 3.99
CA LEU A 35 -8.79 -1.42 3.12
C LEU A 35 -8.89 -0.82 1.70
N SER A 36 -10.12 -0.58 1.22
CA SER A 36 -10.38 0.09 -0.07
C SER A 36 -9.81 1.52 -0.13
N SER A 37 -9.66 2.20 1.01
CA SER A 37 -9.08 3.54 1.08
C SER A 37 -7.62 3.59 0.61
N LEU A 38 -6.91 2.45 0.65
CA LEU A 38 -5.53 2.37 0.17
C LEU A 38 -5.40 2.59 -1.34
N ILE A 39 -6.49 2.42 -2.10
CA ILE A 39 -6.50 2.68 -3.55
C ILE A 39 -6.12 4.14 -3.84
N GLU A 40 -6.54 5.08 -3.00
CA GLU A 40 -6.21 6.50 -3.15
C GLU A 40 -4.71 6.77 -3.05
N LEU A 41 -3.97 5.95 -2.30
CA LEU A 41 -2.51 6.09 -2.12
C LEU A 41 -1.70 5.62 -3.34
N ILE A 42 -2.28 4.76 -4.18
CA ILE A 42 -1.63 4.23 -5.39
C ILE A 42 -2.23 4.78 -6.68
N ARG A 43 -3.33 5.54 -6.58
CA ARG A 43 -3.95 6.19 -7.72
C ARG A 43 -2.95 7.18 -8.32
N LYS A 44 -2.48 6.88 -9.53
CA LYS A 44 -1.63 7.80 -10.29
C LYS A 44 -2.49 9.02 -10.67
N PRO A 45 -2.02 10.26 -10.47
CA PRO A 45 -2.74 11.42 -10.98
C PRO A 45 -2.90 11.29 -12.50
N PRO A 46 -4.04 11.73 -13.07
CA PRO A 46 -4.23 11.71 -14.51
C PRO A 46 -3.06 12.45 -15.17
N ALA A 47 -2.53 11.88 -16.25
CA ALA A 47 -1.49 12.54 -17.02
C ALA A 47 -2.02 13.92 -17.45
N LEU A 48 -1.30 15.00 -17.09
CA LEU A 48 -1.64 16.33 -17.57
C LEU A 48 -1.68 16.28 -19.12
N PRO A 49 -2.72 16.82 -19.76
CA PRO A 49 -2.73 16.93 -21.22
C PRO A 49 -1.53 17.76 -21.67
N PRO A 50 -0.88 17.39 -22.80
CA PRO A 50 0.24 18.16 -23.32
C PRO A 50 -0.19 19.61 -23.54
N SER A 51 0.67 20.54 -23.13
CA SER A 51 0.51 21.97 -23.36
C SER A 51 0.40 22.20 -24.87
N GLN A 52 -0.77 22.66 -25.32
CA GLN A 52 -1.01 23.09 -26.70
C GLN A 52 -0.29 24.42 -26.98
#